data_AF-A0A9E1NK51-F1
#
_entry.id   AF-A0A9E1NK51-F1
#
_cell.length_a   1.000
_cell.length_b   1.000
_cell.length_c   1.000
_cell.angle_alpha   90.00
_cell.angle_beta   90.00
_cell.angle_gamma   90.00
#
_symmetry.space_group_name_H-M   'P 1'
#
loop_
_entity.id
_entity.type
_entity.pdbx_description
1 polymer ?
#
loop_
_entity_poly.entity_id
_entity_poly.type
_entity_poly.pdbx_seq_one_letter_code
_entity_poly.pdbx_strand_id
1 'polypeptide(L)'
;MKTEKDFIEANRYLFDFYYCSTKKGYAQVDTNQDAAYYGIWTNPFKRTVFSYCEGDTCLKIAGTDDEYVQELFRMKEWNFEHGYAFKELTQDSTKN
;
A
#
# COMPACT_ATOMS: atom_id res chain seq x y z
N MET A 1 4.32 -16.14 -5.17
CA MET A 1 4.51 -14.67 -5.23
C MET A 1 5.98 -14.27 -5.36
N LYS A 2 6.32 -13.42 -6.34
CA LYS A 2 7.67 -12.85 -6.53
C LYS A 2 7.84 -11.61 -5.65
N THR A 3 9.03 -11.41 -5.09
CA THR A 3 9.37 -10.19 -4.33
C THR A 3 10.59 -9.52 -4.94
N GLU A 4 10.49 -8.22 -5.16
CA GLU A 4 11.59 -7.34 -5.56
C GLU A 4 11.80 -6.31 -4.44
N LYS A 5 13.06 -5.99 -4.16
CA LYS A 5 13.44 -5.03 -3.13
C LYS A 5 14.50 -4.09 -3.69
N ASP A 6 14.41 -2.83 -3.31
CA ASP A 6 15.36 -1.80 -3.71
C ASP A 6 15.43 -0.72 -2.63
N PHE A 7 16.37 0.20 -2.76
CA PHE A 7 16.52 1.35 -1.87
C PHE A 7 16.48 2.66 -2.66
N ILE A 8 15.71 3.63 -2.17
CA ILE A 8 15.65 4.96 -2.74
C ILE A 8 15.50 6.00 -1.64
N GLU A 9 16.46 6.91 -1.55
CA GLU A 9 16.40 8.04 -0.62
C GLU A 9 15.34 9.05 -1.08
N ALA A 10 14.13 8.93 -0.54
CA ALA A 10 12.98 9.73 -0.95
C ALA A 10 12.00 9.99 0.21
N ASN A 11 10.90 10.65 -0.11
CA ASN A 11 9.72 10.70 0.74
C ASN A 11 8.62 9.83 0.11
N ARG A 12 7.70 9.28 0.92
CA ARG A 12 6.57 8.50 0.40
C ARG A 12 5.76 9.22 -0.69
N TYR A 13 5.73 10.56 -0.66
CA TYR A 13 4.99 11.38 -1.62
C TYR A 13 5.44 11.19 -3.07
N LEU A 14 6.69 10.73 -3.29
CA LEU A 14 7.16 10.30 -4.60
C LEU A 14 6.29 9.15 -5.14
N PHE A 15 5.86 8.24 -4.28
CA PHE A 15 4.98 7.13 -4.66
C PHE A 15 3.53 7.58 -4.74
N ASP A 16 3.02 8.33 -3.77
CA ASP A 16 1.63 8.81 -3.78
C ASP A 16 1.27 9.56 -5.07
N PHE A 17 2.13 10.50 -5.48
CA PHE A 17 1.81 11.42 -6.57
C PHE A 17 2.34 10.97 -7.93
N TYR A 18 3.32 10.06 -7.98
CA TYR A 18 3.94 9.64 -9.25
C TYR A 18 3.88 8.15 -9.50
N TYR A 19 4.57 7.30 -8.72
CA TYR A 19 4.73 5.88 -9.05
C TYR A 19 3.50 5.02 -8.75
N CYS A 20 2.86 5.25 -7.61
CA CYS A 20 1.69 4.53 -7.10
C CYS A 20 0.42 5.40 -7.13
N SER A 21 0.31 6.25 -8.15
CA SER A 21 -0.89 7.08 -8.35
C SER A 21 -2.08 6.26 -8.86
N THR A 22 -3.30 6.76 -8.58
CA THR A 22 -4.56 6.18 -9.06
C THR A 22 -4.64 6.10 -10.59
N LYS A 23 -4.03 7.06 -11.29
CA LYS A 23 -3.89 7.04 -12.77
C LYS A 23 -3.12 5.82 -13.29
N LYS A 24 -2.26 5.22 -12.46
CA LYS A 24 -1.50 4.00 -12.76
C LYS A 24 -2.16 2.73 -12.19
N GLY A 25 -3.38 2.84 -11.66
CA GLY A 25 -4.17 1.73 -11.13
C GLY A 25 -3.81 1.33 -9.69
N TYR A 26 -3.04 2.17 -8.98
CA TYR A 26 -2.73 1.94 -7.57
C TYR A 26 -3.73 2.65 -6.66
N ALA A 27 -4.00 2.05 -5.51
CA ALA A 27 -4.66 2.69 -4.38
C ALA A 27 -3.76 2.53 -3.15
N GLN A 28 -3.67 3.58 -2.34
CA GLN A 28 -3.00 3.47 -1.04
C GLN A 28 -3.84 2.61 -0.10
N VAL A 29 -3.18 1.80 0.69
CA VAL A 29 -3.77 1.05 1.79
C VAL A 29 -3.59 1.90 3.03
N ASP A 30 -4.56 2.78 3.31
CA ASP A 30 -4.46 3.74 4.40
C ASP A 30 -4.56 3.05 5.76
N THR A 31 -3.53 3.21 6.59
CA THR A 31 -3.46 2.70 7.96
C THR A 31 -3.08 3.81 8.94
N ASN A 32 -3.24 3.55 10.23
CA ASN A 32 -2.75 4.45 11.26
C ASN A 32 -1.21 4.56 11.31
N GLN A 33 -0.47 3.80 10.50
CA GLN A 33 0.99 3.94 10.38
C GLN A 33 1.43 4.92 9.31
N ASP A 34 0.54 5.37 8.42
CA ASP A 34 0.97 6.22 7.31
C ASP A 34 1.68 7.47 7.84
N ALA A 35 2.92 7.64 7.42
CA ALA A 35 3.78 8.74 7.81
C ALA A 35 4.61 9.16 6.60
N ALA A 36 5.25 10.33 6.64
CA ALA A 36 6.03 10.82 5.49
C ALA A 36 7.16 9.85 5.05
N TYR A 37 7.54 8.91 5.93
CA TYR A 37 8.55 7.88 5.70
C TYR A 37 7.98 6.46 5.50
N TYR A 38 6.66 6.25 5.52
CA TYR A 38 6.05 4.92 5.41
C TYR A 38 4.73 4.94 4.64
N GLY A 39 4.54 3.96 3.75
CA GLY A 39 3.26 3.75 3.07
C GLY A 39 3.17 2.40 2.35
N ILE A 40 1.94 1.97 2.09
CA ILE A 40 1.63 0.77 1.31
C ILE A 40 0.61 1.11 0.22
N TRP A 41 0.80 0.57 -0.98
CA TRP A 41 -0.10 0.73 -2.12
C TRP A 41 -0.34 -0.61 -2.79
N THR A 42 -1.53 -0.79 -3.36
CA THR A 42 -1.90 -2.02 -4.06
C THR A 42 -2.47 -1.72 -5.44
N ASN A 43 -2.24 -2.61 -6.40
CA ASN A 43 -2.76 -2.52 -7.77
C ASN A 43 -3.38 -3.87 -8.17
N PRO A 44 -4.73 -3.97 -8.22
CA PRO A 44 -5.40 -5.22 -8.55
C PRO A 44 -5.23 -5.62 -10.02
N PHE A 45 -5.04 -4.67 -10.94
CA PHE A 45 -4.85 -4.96 -12.36
C PHE A 45 -3.50 -5.64 -12.64
N LYS A 46 -2.49 -5.31 -11.83
CA LYS A 46 -1.15 -5.89 -11.92
C LYS A 46 -0.89 -6.96 -10.85
N ARG A 47 -1.82 -7.17 -9.92
CA ARG A 47 -1.68 -8.03 -8.75
C ARG A 47 -0.41 -7.72 -7.93
N THR A 48 -0.18 -6.43 -7.69
CA THR A 48 1.02 -6.00 -6.96
C THR A 48 0.71 -5.28 -5.67
N VAL A 49 1.50 -5.54 -4.64
CA VAL A 49 1.54 -4.78 -3.39
C VAL A 49 2.92 -4.14 -3.27
N PHE A 50 2.96 -2.82 -3.13
CA PHE A 50 4.19 -2.04 -2.98
C PHE A 50 4.23 -1.42 -1.59
N SER A 51 5.37 -1.51 -0.89
CA SER A 51 5.59 -0.84 0.39
C SER A 51 6.88 -0.03 0.37
N TYR A 52 6.84 1.10 1.08
CA TYR A 52 7.97 1.98 1.32
C TYR A 52 8.17 2.18 2.82
N CYS A 53 9.42 2.13 3.30
CA CYS A 53 9.77 2.43 4.68
C CYS A 53 11.19 3.01 4.74
N GLU A 54 11.33 4.30 5.05
CA GLU A 54 12.62 4.97 5.32
C GLU A 54 13.72 4.70 4.28
N GLY A 55 13.33 4.62 3.01
CA GLY A 55 14.21 4.37 1.88
C GLY A 55 14.08 2.97 1.28
N ASP A 56 13.72 1.99 2.10
CA ASP A 56 13.51 0.63 1.64
C ASP A 56 12.20 0.50 0.86
N THR A 57 12.27 -0.19 -0.28
CA THR A 57 11.12 -0.52 -1.11
C THR A 57 10.95 -2.03 -1.22
N CYS A 58 9.71 -2.48 -1.28
CA CYS A 58 9.38 -3.87 -1.52
C CYS A 58 8.18 -3.94 -2.47
N LEU A 59 8.37 -4.54 -3.64
CA LEU A 59 7.33 -4.84 -4.60
C LEU A 59 7.04 -6.34 -4.60
N LYS A 60 5.83 -6.71 -4.21
CA LYS A 60 5.34 -8.07 -4.30
C LYS A 60 4.44 -8.22 -5.51
N ILE A 61 4.64 -9.28 -6.28
CA ILE A 61 3.89 -9.57 -7.51
C ILE A 61 3.31 -10.97 -7.40
N ALA A 62 1.98 -11.05 -7.38
CA ALA A 62 1.25 -12.31 -7.33
C ALA A 62 1.02 -12.88 -8.73
N GLY A 63 1.23 -14.19 -8.88
CA GLY A 63 1.03 -14.92 -10.12
C GLY A 63 -0.44 -15.19 -10.41
N THR A 64 -1.27 -15.24 -9.37
CA THR A 64 -2.71 -15.52 -9.46
C THR A 64 -3.52 -14.54 -8.61
N ASP A 65 -4.83 -14.47 -8.87
CA ASP A 65 -5.75 -13.63 -8.08
C ASP A 65 -5.84 -14.13 -6.64
N ASP A 66 -5.81 -15.45 -6.41
CA ASP A 66 -5.81 -16.04 -5.07
C ASP A 66 -4.58 -15.63 -4.26
N GLU A 67 -3.37 -15.68 -4.86
CA GLU A 67 -2.15 -15.21 -4.19
C GLU A 67 -2.24 -13.73 -3.82
N TYR A 68 -2.85 -12.91 -4.69
CA TYR A 68 -3.02 -11.48 -4.45
C TYR A 68 -3.99 -11.24 -3.29
N VAL A 69 -5.15 -11.90 -3.29
CA VAL A 69 -6.15 -11.80 -2.23
C VAL A 69 -5.58 -12.26 -0.89
N GLN A 70 -4.82 -13.36 -0.86
CA GLN A 70 -4.15 -13.84 0.36
C GLN A 70 -3.17 -12.82 0.93
N GLU A 71 -2.41 -12.08 0.09
CA GLU A 71 -1.51 -11.03 0.59
C GLU A 71 -2.27 -9.87 1.20
N LEU A 72 -3.41 -9.47 0.60
CA LEU A 72 -4.24 -8.42 1.16
C LEU A 72 -4.81 -8.81 2.52
N PHE A 73 -5.24 -10.07 2.68
CA PHE A 73 -5.69 -10.59 3.98
C PHE A 73 -4.55 -10.62 5.01
N ARG A 74 -3.38 -11.14 4.64
CA ARG A 74 -2.20 -11.18 5.51
C ARG A 74 -1.82 -9.78 6.01
N MET A 75 -1.86 -8.78 5.12
CA MET A 75 -1.60 -7.38 5.45
C MET A 75 -2.67 -6.81 6.39
N LYS A 76 -3.95 -7.08 6.12
CA LYS A 76 -5.07 -6.68 7.00
C LYS A 76 -4.93 -7.27 8.39
N GLU A 77 -4.66 -8.56 8.50
CA GLU A 77 -4.50 -9.27 9.77
C GLU A 77 -3.34 -8.69 10.57
N TRP A 78 -2.18 -8.54 9.94
CA TRP A 78 -1.00 -7.96 10.60
C TRP A 78 -1.28 -6.55 11.13
N ASN A 79 -1.92 -5.69 10.33
CA ASN A 79 -2.28 -4.34 10.77
C ASN A 79 -3.25 -4.35 11.95
N PHE A 80 -4.24 -5.25 11.93
CA PHE A 80 -5.20 -5.40 13.03
C PHE A 80 -4.54 -5.88 14.33
N GLU A 81 -3.69 -6.92 14.25
CA GLU A 81 -2.96 -7.48 15.39
C GLU A 81 -2.03 -6.47 16.08
N HIS A 82 -1.52 -5.50 15.31
CA HIS A 82 -0.57 -4.49 15.81
C HIS A 82 -1.25 -3.13 16.11
N GLY A 83 -2.59 -3.05 16.08
CA GLY A 83 -3.33 -1.84 16.41
C GLY A 83 -3.32 -0.75 15.32
N TYR A 84 -2.87 -1.07 14.12
CA TYR A 84 -2.79 -0.18 12.97
C TYR A 84 -4.02 -0.31 12.09
N ALA A 85 -5.20 -0.09 12.68
CA ALA A 85 -6.47 -0.16 11.96
C ALA A 85 -6.42 0.60 10.63
N PHE A 86 -7.07 0.05 9.61
CA PHE A 86 -7.31 0.81 8.38
C PHE A 86 -8.06 2.08 8.75
N LYS A 87 -7.62 3.21 8.21
CA LYS A 87 -8.37 4.45 8.42
C LYS A 87 -9.76 4.22 7.85
N GLU A 88 -10.77 4.33 8.70
CA GLU A 88 -12.15 4.34 8.22
C GLU A 88 -12.25 5.45 7.18
N LEU A 89 -12.94 5.17 6.07
CA LEU A 89 -13.38 6.23 5.18
C LEU A 89 -14.27 7.15 6.00
N THR A 90 -13.72 8.23 6.54
CA THR A 90 -14.54 9.29 7.11
C THR A 90 -15.44 9.75 5.96
N GLN A 91 -16.75 9.61 6.13
CA GLN A 91 -17.72 10.25 5.25
C GLN A 91 -17.63 11.76 5.47
N ASP A 92 -16.57 12.40 4.96
CA ASP A 92 -16.44 13.85 4.90
C ASP A 92 -16.48 14.29 3.44
N SER A 93 -17.65 14.10 2.85
CA SER A 93 -18.10 14.88 1.70
C SER A 93 -19.63 14.86 1.58
N THR A 94 -20.34 15.22 2.64
CA THR A 94 -21.63 15.91 2.48
C THR A 94 -21.51 17.28 3.12
N LYS A 95 -21.21 18.24 2.25
CA LYS A 95 -21.42 19.67 2.44
C LYS A 95 -22.79 19.92 3.08
N ASN A 96 -22.84 20.85 4.03
CA ASN A 96 -23.82 21.92 4.08
C ASN A 96 -23.14 23.18 4.65
#